data_AF-A0A6C0JYK3-F1
#
_entry.id   AF-A0A6C0JYK3-F1
#
_cell.length_a   1.000
_cell.length_b   1.000
_cell.length_c   1.000
_cell.angle_alpha   90.00
_cell.angle_beta   90.00
_cell.angle_gamma   90.00
#
_symmetry.space_group_name_H-M   'P 1'
#
loop_
_entity.id
_entity.type
_entity.pdbx_description
1 polymer ?
#
loop_
_entity_poly.entity_id
_entity_poly.type
_entity_poly.pdbx_seq_one_letter_code
_entity_poly.pdbx_strand_id
1 'polypeptide(L)'
;MKFIDSLCPPALLYLIYVVIHIGLDLSMGYFVTAAVKVVMGIGGVLILDALCSIELGIVSWAIIATPFLMVALASSIALAFKMDRAHLKEPFMSLSGDTLKNRDVLINPTFKDNAAPVSTSSLYE
;
A
#
# COMPACT_ATOMS: atom_id res chain seq x y z
N MET A 1 23.57 -28.44 -4.28
CA MET A 1 22.76 -27.21 -4.22
C MET A 1 23.67 -26.13 -3.65
N LYS A 2 24.27 -25.27 -4.47
CA LYS A 2 25.46 -24.47 -4.10
C LYS A 2 25.25 -22.95 -4.14
N PHE A 3 24.00 -22.51 -4.31
CA PHE A 3 23.64 -21.08 -4.31
C PHE A 3 23.27 -20.56 -2.91
N ILE A 4 22.88 -21.46 -2.00
CA ILE A 4 22.64 -21.15 -0.57
C ILE A 4 23.95 -21.08 0.22
N ASP A 5 25.01 -21.77 -0.24
CA ASP A 5 26.33 -21.72 0.39
C ASP A 5 27.14 -20.48 -0.02
N SER A 6 26.75 -19.77 -1.09
CA SER A 6 27.48 -18.61 -1.61
C SER A 6 26.84 -17.27 -1.28
N LEU A 7 25.55 -17.22 -0.92
CA LEU A 7 24.87 -15.99 -0.55
C LEU A 7 24.53 -16.01 0.94
N CYS A 8 24.98 -14.97 1.65
CA CYS A 8 24.70 -14.87 3.07
C CYS A 8 23.19 -14.71 3.37
N PRO A 9 22.68 -15.30 4.46
CA PRO A 9 21.26 -15.21 4.84
C PRO A 9 20.65 -13.79 4.78
N PRO A 10 21.31 -12.71 5.27
CA PRO A 10 20.76 -11.36 5.18
C PRO A 10 20.70 -10.80 3.76
N ALA A 11 21.64 -11.17 2.87
CA ALA A 11 21.64 -10.71 1.47
C ALA A 11 20.46 -11.30 0.69
N LEU A 12 20.13 -12.57 0.95
CA LEU A 12 18.97 -13.24 0.34
C LEU A 12 17.64 -12.62 0.78
N LEU A 13 17.51 -12.25 2.06
CA LEU A 13 16.32 -11.54 2.54
C LEU A 13 16.16 -10.17 1.89
N TYR A 14 17.26 -9.43 1.75
CA TYR A 14 17.25 -8.13 1.09
C TYR A 14 16.83 -8.25 -0.39
N LEU A 15 17.33 -9.27 -1.11
CA LEU A 15 16.93 -9.54 -2.49
C LEU A 15 15.41 -9.71 -2.60
N ILE A 16 14.82 -10.60 -1.78
CA ILE A 16 13.38 -10.87 -1.81
C ILE A 16 12.58 -9.59 -1.50
N TYR A 17 13.03 -8.81 -0.52
CA TYR A 17 12.43 -7.52 -0.19
C TYR A 17 12.40 -6.58 -1.40
N VAL A 18 13.54 -6.36 -2.07
CA VAL A 18 13.62 -5.48 -3.24
C VAL A 18 12.73 -5.99 -4.38
N VAL A 19 12.68 -7.29 -4.63
CA VAL A 19 11.82 -7.88 -5.67
C VAL A 19 10.33 -7.60 -5.42
N ILE A 20 9.87 -7.77 -4.18
CA ILE A 20 8.48 -7.44 -3.81
C ILE A 20 8.19 -5.97 -4.07
N HIS A 21 9.09 -5.08 -3.67
CA HIS A 21 8.91 -3.64 -3.87
C HIS A 21 8.91 -3.25 -5.35
N ILE A 22 9.82 -3.79 -6.16
CA ILE A 22 9.85 -3.58 -7.62
C ILE A 22 8.56 -4.08 -8.26
N GLY A 23 8.07 -5.26 -7.84
CA GLY A 23 6.79 -5.80 -8.29
C GLY A 23 5.62 -4.88 -7.98
N LEU A 24 5.60 -4.27 -6.80
CA LEU A 24 4.59 -3.28 -6.43
C LEU A 24 4.69 -2.02 -7.31
N ASP A 25 5.89 -1.49 -7.56
CA ASP A 25 6.07 -0.32 -8.44
C ASP A 25 5.63 -0.61 -9.89
N LEU A 26 5.91 -1.82 -10.38
CA LEU A 26 5.44 -2.28 -11.69
C LEU A 26 3.92 -2.36 -11.76
N SER A 27 3.26 -2.85 -10.70
CA SER A 27 1.79 -2.94 -10.64
C SER A 27 1.12 -1.56 -10.69
N MET A 28 1.77 -0.54 -10.16
CA MET A 28 1.29 0.85 -10.15
C MET A 28 1.72 1.65 -11.40
N GLY A 29 2.44 1.03 -12.34
CA GLY A 29 2.90 1.67 -13.58
C GLY A 29 4.13 2.58 -13.45
N TYR A 30 4.82 2.56 -12.30
CA TYR A 30 5.99 3.41 -12.04
C TYR A 30 7.30 2.80 -12.56
N PHE A 31 7.45 2.70 -13.88
CA PHE A 31 8.60 2.04 -14.52
C PHE A 31 9.95 2.70 -14.23
N VAL A 32 10.02 4.04 -14.19
CA VAL A 32 11.27 4.76 -13.90
C VAL A 32 11.74 4.47 -12.47
N THR A 33 10.82 4.53 -11.51
CA THR A 33 11.09 4.22 -10.10
C THR A 33 11.52 2.76 -9.93
N ALA A 34 10.84 1.84 -10.61
CA ALA A 34 11.20 0.42 -10.60
C ALA A 34 12.62 0.18 -11.13
N ALA A 35 13.00 0.81 -12.25
CA ALA A 35 14.35 0.68 -12.82
C ALA A 35 15.44 1.19 -11.87
N VAL A 36 15.22 2.33 -11.22
CA VAL A 36 16.16 2.85 -10.22
C VAL A 36 16.30 1.89 -9.04
N LYS A 37 15.19 1.32 -8.56
CA LYS A 37 15.21 0.32 -7.47
C LYS A 37 15.87 -1.00 -7.86
N VAL A 38 15.81 -1.41 -9.13
CA VAL A 38 16.59 -2.56 -9.63
C VAL A 38 18.08 -2.29 -9.49
N VAL A 39 18.56 -1.14 -9.98
CA VAL A 39 19.99 -0.78 -9.92
C VAL A 39 20.46 -0.66 -8.48
N MET A 40 19.72 0.06 -7.65
CA MET A 40 20.03 0.21 -6.23
C MET A 40 19.93 -1.12 -5.46
N GLY A 41 18.94 -1.96 -5.79
CA GLY A 41 18.73 -3.25 -5.17
C GLY A 41 19.87 -4.23 -5.45
N ILE A 42 20.34 -4.30 -6.70
CA ILE A 42 21.52 -5.09 -7.07
C ILE A 42 22.75 -4.57 -6.31
N GLY A 43 22.95 -3.25 -6.27
CA GLY A 43 24.02 -2.64 -5.48
C GLY A 43 23.96 -3.01 -4.01
N GLY A 44 22.77 -2.96 -3.40
CA GLY A 44 22.56 -3.35 -2.01
C GLY A 44 22.91 -4.82 -1.76
N VAL A 45 22.43 -5.75 -2.61
CA VAL A 45 22.76 -7.18 -2.47
C VAL A 45 24.27 -7.41 -2.48
N LEU A 46 25.01 -6.79 -3.41
CA LEU A 46 26.47 -6.92 -3.48
C LEU A 46 27.18 -6.35 -2.26
N ILE A 47 26.71 -5.23 -1.73
CA ILE A 47 27.25 -4.63 -0.50
C ILE A 47 27.01 -5.56 0.69
N LEU A 48 25.79 -6.07 0.86
CA LEU A 48 25.46 -6.97 1.97
C LEU A 48 26.23 -8.29 1.89
N ASP A 49 26.46 -8.81 0.68
CA ASP A 49 27.28 -10.00 0.45
C ASP A 49 28.74 -9.76 0.85
N ALA A 50 29.32 -8.62 0.43
CA ALA A 50 30.67 -8.22 0.82
C ALA A 50 30.80 -7.99 2.34
N LEU A 51 29.83 -7.34 2.99
CA LEU A 51 29.85 -7.12 4.44
C LEU A 51 29.80 -8.44 5.23
N CYS A 52 29.08 -9.44 4.72
CA CYS A 52 28.99 -10.74 5.37
C CYS A 52 30.30 -11.53 5.30
N SER A 53 31.06 -11.37 4.21
CA SER A 53 32.36 -12.02 4.03
C SER A 53 33.44 -11.58 5.03
N ILE A 54 33.20 -10.47 5.75
CA ILE A 54 34.12 -9.89 6.76
C ILE A 54 33.64 -10.24 8.19
N GLU A 55 32.82 -11.29 8.36
CA GLU A 55 32.21 -11.70 9.64
C GLU A 55 31.36 -10.62 10.33
N LEU A 56 30.97 -9.57 9.60
CA LEU A 56 30.15 -8.46 10.09
C LEU A 56 28.64 -8.78 10.05
N GLY A 57 28.28 -10.03 10.35
CA GLY A 57 26.91 -10.53 10.26
C GLY A 57 25.92 -9.65 11.05
N ILE A 58 26.30 -9.25 12.26
CA ILE A 58 25.44 -8.43 13.14
C ILE A 58 25.07 -7.07 12.53
N VAL A 59 26.00 -6.44 11.79
CA VAL A 59 25.76 -5.15 11.13
C VAL A 59 24.83 -5.33 9.94
N SER A 60 25.01 -6.41 9.18
CA SER A 60 24.12 -6.76 8.06
C SER A 60 22.67 -6.97 8.52
N TRP A 61 22.48 -7.62 9.68
CA TRP A 61 21.15 -7.78 10.30
C TRP A 61 20.50 -6.44 10.68
N ALA A 62 21.27 -5.47 11.20
CA ALA A 62 20.74 -4.14 11.51
C ALA A 62 20.34 -3.35 10.24
N ILE A 63 21.12 -3.47 9.17
CA ILE A 63 20.81 -2.83 7.88
C ILE A 63 19.49 -3.38 7.32
N ILE A 64 19.30 -4.69 7.30
CA ILE A 64 18.05 -5.27 6.79
C ILE A 64 16.84 -4.95 7.67
N ALA A 65 17.01 -4.74 8.98
CA ALA A 65 15.91 -4.42 9.88
C ALA A 65 15.36 -3.00 9.65
N THR A 66 16.21 -2.08 9.15
CA THR A 66 15.88 -0.67 8.94
C THR A 66 14.66 -0.46 8.03
N PRO A 67 14.59 -1.02 6.81
CA PRO A 67 13.41 -0.86 5.95
C PRO A 67 12.14 -1.47 6.55
N PHE A 68 12.22 -2.60 7.24
CA PHE A 68 11.04 -3.20 7.90
C PHE A 68 10.50 -2.31 9.03
N LEU A 69 11.39 -1.78 9.86
CA LEU A 69 11.01 -0.83 10.91
C LEU A 69 10.39 0.43 10.31
N MET A 70 10.99 0.98 9.26
CA MET A 70 10.46 2.17 8.58
C MET A 70 9.07 1.92 8.00
N VAL A 71 8.83 0.78 7.35
CA VAL A 71 7.50 0.45 6.82
C VAL A 71 6.48 0.25 7.95
N ALA A 72 6.86 -0.41 9.04
CA ALA A 72 5.98 -0.60 10.19
C ALA A 72 5.59 0.73 10.85
N LEU A 73 6.56 1.62 11.05
CA LEU A 73 6.36 2.98 11.58
C LEU A 73 5.50 3.83 10.63
N ALA A 74 5.79 3.79 9.33
CA ALA A 74 5.00 4.52 8.34
C ALA A 74 3.54 4.04 8.33
N SER A 75 3.32 2.73 8.43
CA SER A 75 1.99 2.12 8.43
C SER A 75 1.20 2.49 9.69
N SER A 76 1.84 2.49 10.86
CA SER A 76 1.18 2.87 12.12
C SER A 76 0.76 4.34 12.13
N ILE A 77 1.63 5.24 11.62
CA ILE A 77 1.31 6.66 11.48
C ILE A 77 0.20 6.85 10.45
N ALA A 78 0.25 6.17 9.30
CA ALA A 78 -0.78 6.27 8.26
C ALA A 78 -2.18 5.88 8.78
N LEU A 79 -2.25 4.80 9.58
CA LEU A 79 -3.47 4.35 10.24
C LEU A 79 -3.95 5.34 11.31
N ALA A 80 -3.03 5.86 12.13
CA ALA A 80 -3.34 6.86 13.15
C ALA A 80 -3.93 8.15 12.56
N PHE A 81 -3.40 8.59 11.42
CA PHE A 81 -3.88 9.78 10.71
C PHE A 81 -5.13 9.53 9.85
N LYS A 82 -5.67 8.30 9.78
CA LYS A 82 -6.83 7.94 8.94
C LYS A 82 -6.72 8.48 7.52
N MET A 83 -5.54 8.36 6.89
CA MET A 83 -5.30 8.87 5.52
C MET A 83 -6.23 8.25 4.46
N ASP A 84 -6.90 7.15 4.80
CA ASP A 84 -8.00 6.55 4.04
C ASP A 84 -9.10 7.56 3.62
N ARG A 85 -9.45 8.52 4.50
CA ARG A 85 -10.46 9.54 4.15
C ARG A 85 -9.93 10.65 3.24
N ALA A 86 -8.62 10.88 3.22
CA ALA A 86 -8.03 11.93 2.38
C ALA A 86 -8.04 11.52 0.90
N HIS A 87 -7.93 10.22 0.60
CA HIS A 87 -7.99 9.68 -0.75
C HIS A 87 -9.42 9.52 -1.29
N LEU A 88 -10.44 9.44 -0.42
CA LEU A 88 -11.86 9.55 -0.79
C LEU A 88 -12.34 11.02 -0.96
N LYS A 89 -11.43 11.99 -1.03
CA LYS A 89 -11.75 13.31 -1.58
C LYS A 89 -11.61 13.27 -3.09
N GLU A 90 -12.31 12.34 -3.71
CA GLU A 90 -12.74 12.54 -5.09
C GLU A 90 -13.52 13.87 -5.10
N PRO A 91 -13.38 14.73 -6.12
CA PRO A 91 -14.39 15.73 -6.35
C PRO A 91 -15.64 14.91 -6.68
N PHE A 92 -16.43 14.55 -5.66
CA PHE A 92 -17.82 14.19 -5.88
C PHE A 92 -18.37 15.41 -6.60
N MET A 93 -18.43 15.27 -7.91
CA MET A 93 -19.03 16.18 -8.84
C MET A 93 -20.25 16.71 -8.14
N SER A 94 -20.25 18.02 -7.91
CA SER A 94 -21.36 18.78 -7.39
C SER A 94 -22.67 18.22 -7.94
N LEU A 95 -23.28 17.28 -7.22
CA LEU A 95 -24.68 16.90 -7.37
C LEU A 95 -25.52 17.79 -6.44
N SER A 96 -25.03 19.01 -6.20
CA SER A 96 -25.82 20.14 -5.77
C SER A 96 -26.25 20.88 -7.03
N GLY A 97 -27.47 20.64 -7.53
CA GLY A 97 -27.96 21.49 -8.60
C GLY A 97 -29.27 21.19 -9.33
N ASP A 98 -29.80 19.96 -9.43
CA ASP A 98 -30.72 19.71 -10.57
C ASP A 98 -31.98 18.88 -10.27
N THR A 99 -32.01 18.02 -9.25
CA THR A 99 -33.09 17.02 -9.11
C THR A 99 -34.29 17.47 -8.25
N LEU A 100 -34.36 18.75 -7.85
CA LEU A 100 -35.53 19.26 -7.11
C LEU A 100 -36.65 19.82 -7.99
N LYS A 101 -36.45 19.98 -9.30
CA LYS A 101 -37.48 20.53 -10.21
C LYS A 101 -38.32 19.46 -10.93
N ASN A 102 -37.97 18.18 -10.77
CA ASN A 102 -38.65 17.07 -11.47
C ASN A 102 -39.09 15.95 -10.52
N ARG A 103 -39.13 16.19 -9.21
CA ARG A 103 -39.66 15.22 -8.23
C ARG A 103 -41.12 15.47 -7.88
N ASP A 104 -41.56 16.71 -7.99
CA ASP A 104 -42.92 17.16 -7.77
C ASP A 104 -43.93 16.55 -8.77
N VAL A 105 -43.49 16.09 -9.95
CA VAL A 105 -44.34 15.37 -10.92
C VAL A 105 -44.37 13.85 -10.69
N LEU A 106 -43.31 13.26 -10.11
CA LEU A 106 -43.20 11.80 -9.96
C LEU A 106 -43.76 11.28 -8.62
N ILE A 107 -44.01 12.16 -7.63
CA ILE A 107 -44.53 11.74 -6.31
C ILE A 107 -46.07 11.56 -6.31
N ASN A 108 -46.79 11.99 -7.36
CA ASN A 108 -48.25 12.04 -7.34
C ASN A 108 -49.07 10.83 -7.88
N PRO A 109 -48.49 9.68 -8.28
CA PRO A 109 -49.33 8.48 -8.51
C PRO A 109 -49.09 7.31 -7.54
N THR A 110 -48.14 7.36 -6.60
CA THR A 110 -47.76 6.15 -5.82
C THR A 110 -47.60 6.39 -4.31
N PHE A 111 -48.37 7.31 -3.74
CA PHE A 111 -48.71 7.29 -2.31
C PHE A 111 -49.92 6.36 -2.10
N LYS A 112 -49.75 5.08 -2.46
CA LYS A 112 -50.71 4.01 -2.15
C LYS A 112 -49.91 2.72 -2.13
N ASP A 113 -49.54 2.32 -0.92
CA ASP A 113 -49.07 0.99 -0.50
C ASP A 113 -47.82 1.05 0.40
N ASN A 114 -48.11 1.32 1.67
CA ASN A 114 -47.46 0.81 2.90
C ASN A 114 -46.21 -0.08 2.73
N ALA A 115 -45.02 0.52 2.61
CA ALA A 115 -43.77 -0.13 3.01
C ALA A 115 -42.73 0.94 3.38
N ALA A 116 -42.41 1.04 4.67
CA ALA A 116 -41.33 1.89 5.15
C ALA A 116 -39.98 1.38 4.62
N PRO A 117 -39.09 2.21 4.04
CA PRO A 117 -37.75 1.77 3.70
C PRO A 117 -36.94 1.55 4.98
N VAL A 118 -36.39 0.35 5.09
CA VAL A 118 -35.58 -0.16 6.20
C VAL A 118 -34.35 0.72 6.38
N SER A 119 -34.30 1.44 7.50
CA SER A 119 -33.08 2.06 8.02
C SER A 119 -32.17 0.98 8.60
N THR A 120 -31.27 0.39 7.81
CA THR A 120 -30.17 -0.40 8.36
C THR A 120 -29.03 0.54 8.73
N SER A 121 -29.14 1.16 9.91
CA SER A 121 -28.03 1.83 10.55
C SER A 121 -26.96 0.80 10.94
N SER A 122 -25.78 1.00 10.38
CA SER A 122 -24.45 0.59 10.85
C SER A 122 -24.39 0.04 12.28
N LEU A 123 -24.08 -1.25 12.39
CA LEU A 123 -23.61 -1.90 13.60
C LEU A 123 -22.21 -2.46 13.28
N TYR A 124 -21.18 -1.69 13.64
CA TYR A 124 -19.83 -2.18 13.83
C TYR A 124 -19.46 -1.83 15.28
N GLU A 125 -19.53 -2.86 16.13
CA GLU A 125 -18.75 -2.97 17.37
C GLU A 125 -17.32 -3.41 17.04
#